data_AF-A0A3M0DRQ2-F1
#
_entry.id   AF-A0A3M0DRQ2-F1
#
_cell.length_a   1.000
_cell.length_b   1.000
_cell.length_c   1.000
_cell.angle_alpha   90.00
_cell.angle_beta   90.00
_cell.angle_gamma   90.00
#
_symmetry.space_group_name_H-M   'P 1'
#
loop_
_entity.id
_entity.type
_entity.pdbx_description
1 polymer ?
#
loop_
_entity_poly.entity_id
_entity_poly.type
_entity_poly.pdbx_seq_one_letter_code
_entity_poly.pdbx_strand_id
1 'polypeptide(L)' 'MRARTWTVATSYCEPADDDIPELPIWAVTRPTNGGLAFAGSDGEEPFIRAERPMQVRR' A
#
# COMPACT_ATOMS: atom_id res chain seq x y z
N MET A 1 -14.44 -39.72 -3.07
CA MET A 1 -14.28 -38.26 -3.26
C MET A 1 -12.79 -37.97 -3.21
N ARG A 2 -12.14 -37.62 -4.32
CA ARG A 2 -10.69 -37.31 -4.33
C ARG A 2 -10.54 -35.79 -4.23
N ALA A 3 -9.93 -35.31 -3.15
CA ALA A 3 -9.49 -33.92 -3.07
C ALA A 3 -8.45 -33.69 -4.18
N ARG A 4 -8.68 -32.71 -5.04
CA ARG A 4 -7.67 -32.27 -6.00
C ARG A 4 -6.69 -31.39 -5.26
N THR A 5 -5.45 -31.85 -5.15
CA THR A 5 -4.34 -31.06 -4.63
C THR A 5 -3.86 -30.15 -5.74
N TRP A 6 -3.95 -28.83 -5.52
CA TRP A 6 -3.36 -27.83 -6.40
C TRP A 6 -2.06 -27.36 -5.76
N THR A 7 -0.97 -27.42 -6.53
CA THR A 7 0.31 -26.83 -6.11
C THR A 7 0.38 -25.44 -6.70
N VAL A 8 0.41 -24.40 -5.85
CA VAL A 8 0.73 -23.04 -6.28
C VAL A 8 2.25 -22.97 -6.41
N ALA A 9 2.76 -23.30 -7.59
CA ALA A 9 4.14 -23.02 -7.95
C ALA A 9 4.21 -21.55 -8.40
N THR A 10 4.29 -20.63 -7.45
CA THR A 10 4.59 -19.22 -7.75
C THR A 10 6.10 -19.07 -7.83
N SER A 11 6.60 -18.63 -8.98
CA SER A 11 7.90 -18.00 -9.08
C SER A 11 7.74 -16.55 -8.67
N TYR A 12 8.53 -16.09 -7.71
CA TYR A 12 8.65 -14.67 -7.43
C TYR A 12 9.46 -14.03 -8.55
N CYS A 13 8.83 -13.19 -9.35
CA CYS A 13 9.47 -12.36 -10.37
C CYS A 13 9.59 -10.92 -9.85
N GLU A 14 10.44 -10.11 -10.48
CA GLU A 14 10.43 -8.69 -10.20
C GLU A 14 9.11 -8.10 -10.73
N PRO A 15 8.46 -7.14 -10.04
CA PRO A 15 7.20 -6.56 -10.53
C PRO A 15 7.30 -6.01 -11.96
N ALA A 16 8.48 -5.53 -12.35
CA ALA A 16 8.77 -5.06 -13.69
C ALA A 16 8.63 -6.16 -14.77
N ASP A 17 8.84 -7.43 -14.42
CA ASP A 17 8.68 -8.57 -15.34
C ASP A 17 7.22 -8.81 -15.72
N ASP A 18 6.27 -8.34 -14.89
CA ASP A 18 4.83 -8.49 -15.05
C ASP A 18 4.15 -7.15 -15.45
N ASP A 19 4.93 -6.18 -15.96
CA ASP A 19 4.46 -4.82 -16.30
C ASP A 19 3.76 -4.10 -15.12
N ILE A 20 4.06 -4.50 -13.89
CA ILE A 20 3.51 -3.85 -12.70
C ILE A 20 4.25 -2.52 -12.53
N PRO A 21 3.53 -1.39 -12.50
CA PRO A 21 4.15 -0.09 -12.36
C PRO A 21 4.84 0.05 -11.00
N GLU A 22 5.90 0.86 -10.97
CA GLU A 22 6.51 1.25 -9.70
C GLU A 22 5.50 1.95 -8.79
N LEU A 23 5.64 1.72 -7.49
CA LEU A 23 4.79 2.37 -6.51
C LEU A 23 5.06 3.88 -6.53
N PRO A 24 4.01 4.71 -6.67
CA PRO A 24 4.18 6.15 -6.59
C PRO A 24 4.68 6.56 -5.20
N ILE A 25 5.58 7.54 -5.18
CA ILE A 25 6.02 8.17 -3.93
C ILE A 25 4.96 9.17 -3.52
N TRP A 26 4.41 9.03 -2.32
CA TRP A 26 3.42 9.96 -1.76
C TRP A 26 4.02 10.78 -0.64
N ALA A 27 3.63 12.04 -0.57
CA ALA A 27 3.87 12.86 0.61
C ALA A 27 2.97 12.37 1.74
N VAL A 28 3.57 12.15 2.91
CA VAL A 28 2.86 11.71 4.11
C VAL A 28 2.94 12.81 5.15
N THR A 29 1.80 13.32 5.59
CA THR A 29 1.71 14.33 6.63
C THR A 29 1.01 13.79 7.86
N ARG A 30 1.45 14.25 9.04
CA ARG A 30 0.80 13.98 10.33
C ARG A 30 0.32 15.30 10.91
N PRO A 31 -0.98 15.63 10.77
CA PRO A 31 -1.52 16.83 11.37
C PRO A 31 -1.45 16.76 12.90
N THR A 32 -1.46 17.91 13.56
CA THR A 32 -1.29 18.04 15.02
C THR A 32 -2.33 17.24 15.83
N ASN A 33 -3.48 16.92 15.24
CA ASN A 33 -4.54 16.12 15.87
C ASN A 33 -4.25 14.60 15.93
N GLY A 34 -3.06 14.16 15.49
CA GLY A 34 -2.69 12.74 15.47
C GLY A 34 -3.23 11.98 14.27
N GLY A 35 -3.77 12.68 13.28
CA GLY A 35 -4.21 12.10 12.01
C GLY A 35 -3.05 11.67 11.11
N LEU A 36 -3.41 11.09 9.97
CA LEU A 36 -2.51 10.70 8.89
C LEU A 36 -3.15 11.10 7.57
N ALA A 37 -2.39 11.75 6.70
CA ALA A 37 -2.86 12.14 5.38
C ALA A 37 -1.80 11.84 4.30
N PHE A 38 -2.27 11.48 3.11
CA PHE A 38 -1.45 11.19 1.94
C PHE A 38 -1.81 12.16 0.81
N ALA A 39 -0.80 12.75 0.20
CA ALA A 39 -0.91 13.67 -0.93
C ALA A 39 0.06 13.26 -2.05
N GLY A 40 -0.20 13.71 -3.28
CA GLY A 40 0.67 13.41 -4.43
C GLY A 40 2.06 13.97 -4.21
N SER A 41 2.12 15.25 -3.83
CA SER A 41 3.33 15.96 -3.43
C SER A 41 3.14 16.73 -2.13
N ASP A 42 4.23 17.26 -1.56
CA ASP A 42 4.15 18.09 -0.36
C ASP A 42 3.38 19.39 -0.63
N GLY A 43 2.50 19.77 0.28
CA GLY A 43 1.61 20.93 0.15
C GLY A 43 0.41 20.78 -0.80
N GLU A 44 0.27 19.66 -1.52
CA GLU A 44 -0.93 19.36 -2.30
C GLU A 44 -2.10 18.91 -1.42
N GLU A 45 -3.32 19.00 -1.95
CA GLU A 45 -4.52 18.54 -1.25
C GLU A 45 -4.49 17.01 -1.05
N PRO A 46 -4.56 16.52 0.20
CA PRO A 46 -4.55 15.09 0.45
C PRO A 46 -5.75 14.35 -0.15
N PHE A 47 -5.50 13.20 -0.78
CA PHE A 47 -6.53 12.34 -1.37
C PHE A 47 -6.95 11.17 -0.45
N ILE A 48 -6.12 10.80 0.53
CA ILE A 48 -6.49 9.88 1.62
C ILE A 48 -6.23 10.57 2.95
N ARG A 49 -7.19 10.48 3.87
CA ARG A 49 -7.09 11.01 5.24
C ARG A 49 -7.64 10.01 6.23
N ALA A 50 -6.95 9.87 7.35
CA ALA A 50 -7.40 9.14 8.52
C ALA A 50 -7.26 10.05 9.75
N GLU A 51 -8.37 10.39 10.39
CA GLU A 51 -8.34 11.28 11.56
C GLU A 51 -7.80 10.58 12.82
N ARG A 52 -8.05 9.26 12.95
CA ARG A 52 -7.68 8.46 14.13
C ARG A 52 -7.04 7.12 13.71
N PRO A 53 -5.88 7.14 13.04
CA PRO A 53 -5.19 5.93 12.62
C PRO A 53 -4.73 5.11 13.83
N MET A 54 -4.79 3.78 13.70
CA MET A 54 -4.28 2.85 14.72
C MET A 54 -3.03 2.15 14.19
N GLN A 55 -1.99 2.06 15.02
CA GLN A 55 -0.84 1.22 14.68
C GLN A 55 -1.23 -0.25 14.76
N VAL A 56 -1.09 -0.96 13.64
CA VAL A 56 -1.16 -2.42 13.60
C VAL A 56 0.28 -2.95 13.59
N ARG A 57 0.62 -3.80 14.57
CA ARG A 57 1.92 -4.49 14.58
C ARG A 57 1.86 -5.66 13.61
N ARG A 58 2.92 -5.84 12.84
CA ARG A 58 3.12 -6.96 11.91
C ARG A 58 3.83 -8.09 12.64
#